data_AF-A0A2J4QT81-F1
#
_entry.id   AF-A0A2J4QT81-F1
#
_cell.length_a   1.000
_cell.length_b   1.000
_cell.length_c   1.000
_cell.angle_alpha   90.00
_cell.angle_beta   90.00
_cell.angle_gamma   90.00
#
_symmetry.space_group_name_H-M   'P 1'
#
loop_
_entity.id
_entity.type
_entity.pdbx_description
1 polymer ?
#
loop_
_entity_poly.entity_id
_entity_poly.type
_entity_poly.pdbx_seq_one_letter_code
_entity_poly.pdbx_strand_id
1 'polypeptide(L)'
;DLYQRQLVNFVVMAIFCGLLFLTLPTHGEGGNFIAFFAVLMVLFLTAGLGSASTFQMISVIFRKMTMDRVKAQGGSEAQAMREAATDTAAALGFISAIGAIGGFFIPKAFGISLDLTGSPAGAMKVFLVFYIACVVIIWAVYGRKQK
;
A
#
# COMPACT_ATOMS: atom_id res chain seq x y z
N ASP A 1 -7.80 -9.46 13.52
CA ASP A 1 -8.17 -8.33 12.62
C ASP A 1 -7.01 -7.56 11.98
N LEU A 2 -5.91 -8.22 11.59
CA LEU A 2 -4.84 -7.53 10.84
C LEU A 2 -5.32 -7.06 9.45
N TYR A 3 -6.18 -7.86 8.81
CA TYR A 3 -6.81 -7.56 7.52
C TYR A 3 -7.75 -6.36 7.57
N GLN A 4 -8.56 -6.26 8.62
CA GLN A 4 -9.51 -5.15 8.78
C GLN A 4 -8.78 -3.82 9.01
N ARG A 5 -7.68 -3.83 9.78
CA ARG A 5 -6.81 -2.65 9.93
C ARG A 5 -6.21 -2.21 8.60
N GLN A 6 -5.76 -3.16 7.78
CA GLN A 6 -5.21 -2.86 6.46
C GLN A 6 -6.28 -2.26 5.53
N LEU A 7 -7.47 -2.86 5.49
CA LEU A 7 -8.57 -2.37 4.66
C LEU A 7 -9.00 -0.95 5.06
N VAL A 8 -9.14 -0.68 6.35
CA VAL A 8 -9.43 0.68 6.86
C VAL A 8 -8.35 1.67 6.41
N ASN A 9 -7.07 1.29 6.50
CA ASN A 9 -5.98 2.16 6.10
C ASN A 9 -6.02 2.51 4.61
N PHE A 10 -6.25 1.53 3.72
CA PHE A 10 -6.36 1.81 2.28
C PHE A 10 -7.60 2.64 1.92
N VAL A 11 -8.71 2.45 2.63
CA VAL A 11 -9.91 3.30 2.46
C VAL A 11 -9.61 4.74 2.87
N VAL A 12 -8.95 4.95 4.01
CA VAL A 12 -8.52 6.28 4.46
C VAL A 12 -7.60 6.92 3.40
N MET A 13 -6.61 6.19 2.90
CA MET A 13 -5.72 6.69 1.84
C MET A 13 -6.48 7.09 0.57
N ALA A 14 -7.46 6.30 0.13
CA ALA A 14 -8.28 6.63 -1.04
C ALA A 14 -9.10 7.92 -0.83
N ILE A 15 -9.70 8.08 0.36
CA ILE A 15 -10.47 9.29 0.72
C ILE A 15 -9.57 10.53 0.73
N PHE A 16 -8.42 10.46 1.41
CA PHE A 16 -7.48 11.59 1.48
C PHE A 16 -6.84 11.91 0.12
N CYS A 17 -6.63 10.91 -0.74
CA CYS A 17 -6.19 11.15 -2.11
C CYS A 17 -7.28 11.88 -2.93
N GLY A 18 -8.56 11.56 -2.71
CA GLY A 18 -9.69 12.31 -3.26
C GLY A 18 -9.76 13.75 -2.75
N LEU A 19 -9.55 13.95 -1.43
CA LEU A 19 -9.52 15.28 -0.80
C LEU A 19 -8.42 16.19 -1.37
N LEU A 20 -7.30 15.65 -1.84
CA LEU A 20 -6.26 16.46 -2.48
C LEU A 20 -6.80 17.27 -3.67
N PHE A 21 -7.77 16.75 -4.42
CA PHE A 21 -8.34 17.49 -5.55
C PHE A 21 -9.06 18.77 -5.14
N LEU A 22 -9.57 18.85 -3.91
CA LEU A 22 -10.23 20.05 -3.36
C LEU A 22 -9.22 21.11 -2.90
N THR A 23 -7.95 20.74 -2.74
CA THR A 23 -6.90 21.67 -2.28
C THR A 23 -6.14 22.32 -3.45
N LEU A 24 -6.31 21.78 -4.66
CA LEU A 24 -5.68 22.29 -5.88
C LEU A 24 -6.36 23.57 -6.40
N PRO A 25 -5.61 24.46 -7.05
CA PRO A 25 -6.19 25.58 -7.77
C PRO A 25 -7.09 25.06 -8.90
N THR A 26 -8.35 25.48 -8.89
CA THR A 26 -9.33 25.14 -9.92
C THR A 26 -10.04 26.41 -10.39
N HIS A 27 -10.35 26.50 -11.67
CA HIS A 27 -11.17 27.58 -12.24
C HIS A 27 -10.70 29.04 -11.96
N GLY A 28 -9.40 29.26 -11.75
CA GLY A 28 -8.86 30.60 -11.51
C GLY A 28 -8.89 31.06 -10.05
N GLU A 29 -9.41 30.25 -9.12
CA GLU A 29 -9.24 30.45 -7.69
C GLU A 29 -7.92 29.86 -7.19
N GLY A 30 -7.22 30.61 -6.33
CA GLY A 30 -5.97 30.16 -5.72
C GLY A 30 -6.19 28.95 -4.81
N GLY A 31 -5.38 27.90 -4.99
CA GLY A 31 -5.43 26.71 -4.13
C GLY A 31 -4.96 26.99 -2.70
N ASN A 32 -5.24 26.05 -1.79
CA ASN A 32 -4.84 26.18 -0.37
C ASN A 32 -3.63 25.29 -0.07
N PHE A 33 -2.44 25.89 -0.04
CA PHE A 33 -1.19 25.18 0.24
C PHE A 33 -1.17 24.50 1.61
N ILE A 34 -1.70 25.15 2.66
CA ILE A 34 -1.72 24.59 4.00
C ILE A 34 -2.61 23.34 4.05
N ALA A 35 -3.79 23.40 3.40
CA ALA A 35 -4.68 22.25 3.30
C ALA A 35 -4.04 21.12 2.47
N PHE A 36 -3.42 21.45 1.33
CA PHE A 36 -2.68 20.49 0.50
C PHE A 36 -1.59 19.79 1.31
N PHE A 37 -0.75 20.55 2.02
CA PHE A 37 0.34 20.01 2.82
C PHE A 37 -0.18 19.14 3.97
N ALA A 38 -1.23 19.57 4.68
CA ALA A 38 -1.83 18.79 5.75
C ALA A 38 -2.38 17.44 5.26
N VAL A 39 -3.11 17.44 4.13
CA VAL A 39 -3.63 16.21 3.51
C VAL A 39 -2.47 15.31 3.06
N LEU A 40 -1.41 15.88 2.48
CA LEU A 40 -0.22 15.11 2.09
C LEU A 40 0.49 14.46 3.29
N MET A 41 0.61 15.16 4.42
CA MET A 41 1.19 14.60 5.64
C MET A 41 0.37 13.43 6.18
N VAL A 42 -0.96 13.54 6.16
CA VAL A 42 -1.84 12.42 6.54
C VAL A 42 -1.67 11.24 5.57
N LEU A 43 -1.56 11.50 4.26
CA LEU A 43 -1.29 10.46 3.28
C LEU A 43 0.07 9.78 3.49
N PHE A 44 1.11 10.55 3.83
CA PHE A 44 2.43 10.02 4.10
C PHE A 44 2.44 9.15 5.36
N LEU A 45 1.77 9.60 6.42
CA LEU A 45 1.61 8.85 7.66
C LEU A 45 0.84 7.53 7.44
N THR A 46 -0.29 7.60 6.74
CA THR A 46 -1.13 6.43 6.44
C THR A 46 -0.46 5.47 5.46
N ALA A 47 0.34 5.96 4.51
CA ALA A 47 1.20 5.12 3.66
C ALA A 47 2.24 4.36 4.48
N GLY A 48 2.90 5.03 5.43
CA GLY A 48 3.86 4.42 6.35
C GLY A 48 3.24 3.32 7.21
N LEU A 49 2.10 3.64 7.86
CA LEU A 49 1.35 2.68 8.68
C LEU A 49 0.83 1.49 7.85
N GLY A 50 0.30 1.78 6.65
CA GLY A 50 -0.18 0.76 5.72
C GLY A 50 0.92 -0.20 5.27
N SER A 51 2.10 0.34 4.97
CA SER A 51 3.26 -0.45 4.60
C SER A 51 3.68 -1.38 5.73
N ALA A 52 3.84 -0.85 6.96
CA ALA A 52 4.21 -1.65 8.13
C ALA A 52 3.20 -2.78 8.40
N SER A 53 1.90 -2.48 8.35
CA SER A 53 0.84 -3.49 8.52
C SER A 53 0.88 -4.56 7.41
N THR A 54 1.21 -4.17 6.17
CA THR A 54 1.30 -5.09 5.04
C THR A 54 2.49 -6.03 5.19
N PHE A 55 3.67 -5.51 5.56
CA PHE A 55 4.86 -6.32 5.83
C PHE A 55 4.63 -7.32 6.96
N GLN A 56 4.00 -6.88 8.05
CA GLN A 56 3.62 -7.79 9.15
C GLN A 56 2.67 -8.89 8.69
N MET A 57 1.65 -8.54 7.91
CA MET A 57 0.67 -9.49 7.40
C MET A 57 1.32 -10.56 6.51
N ILE A 58 2.15 -10.14 5.57
CA ILE A 58 2.90 -11.06 4.70
C ILE A 58 3.79 -11.97 5.54
N SER A 59 4.47 -11.42 6.55
CA SER A 59 5.33 -12.20 7.44
C SER A 59 4.57 -13.30 8.19
N VAL A 60 3.37 -12.98 8.70
CA VAL A 60 2.52 -13.95 9.40
C VAL A 60 1.98 -15.02 8.45
N ILE A 61 1.53 -14.62 7.26
CA ILE A 61 0.96 -15.56 6.27
C ILE A 61 2.03 -16.52 5.75
N PHE A 62 3.18 -16.02 5.28
CA PHE A 62 4.26 -16.86 4.77
C PHE A 62 4.81 -17.80 5.84
N ARG A 63 5.05 -17.28 7.05
CA ARG A 63 5.51 -18.11 8.16
C ARG A 63 4.52 -19.23 8.46
N LYS A 64 3.21 -18.93 8.51
CA LYS A 64 2.18 -19.96 8.74
C LYS A 64 2.15 -20.99 7.61
N MET A 65 2.17 -20.55 6.35
CA MET A 65 2.15 -21.46 5.19
C MET A 65 3.36 -22.40 5.16
N THR A 66 4.58 -21.88 5.40
CA THR A 66 5.78 -22.72 5.42
C THR A 66 5.79 -23.67 6.63
N MET A 67 5.37 -23.21 7.81
CA MET A 67 5.24 -24.07 8.99
C MET A 67 4.27 -25.23 8.73
N ASP A 68 3.09 -24.95 8.17
CA ASP A 68 2.08 -25.95 7.85
C ASP A 68 2.59 -26.94 6.78
N ARG A 69 3.31 -26.45 5.76
CA ARG A 69 3.94 -27.28 4.72
C ARG A 69 4.98 -28.24 5.28
N VAL A 70 5.90 -27.76 6.11
CA VAL A 70 6.98 -28.60 6.67
C VAL A 70 6.43 -29.64 7.64
N LYS A 71 5.42 -29.27 8.44
CA LYS A 71 4.72 -30.21 9.33
C LYS A 71 3.98 -31.29 8.55
N ALA A 72 3.31 -30.93 7.45
CA ALA A 72 2.62 -31.89 6.58
C ALA A 72 3.59 -32.90 5.93
N GLN A 73 4.87 -32.53 5.77
CA GLN A 73 5.93 -33.39 5.25
C GLN A 73 6.63 -34.23 6.35
N GLY A 74 6.16 -34.16 7.60
CA GLY A 74 6.76 -34.88 8.73
C GLY A 74 8.04 -34.25 9.28
N GLY A 75 8.34 -33.00 8.92
CA GLY A 75 9.51 -32.28 9.40
C GLY A 75 9.42 -31.90 10.89
N SER A 76 10.59 -31.73 11.53
CA SER A 76 10.66 -31.29 12.93
C SER A 76 10.26 -29.81 13.10
N GLU A 77 9.81 -29.42 14.30
CA GLU A 77 9.51 -28.01 14.63
C GLU A 77 10.71 -27.08 14.40
N ALA A 78 11.92 -27.56 14.70
CA ALA A 78 13.15 -26.80 14.49
C ALA A 78 13.42 -26.54 13.00
N GLN A 79 13.17 -27.53 12.15
CA GLN A 79 13.27 -27.39 10.70
C GLN A 79 12.20 -26.45 10.16
N ALA A 80 10.95 -26.63 10.59
CA ALA A 80 9.83 -25.79 10.18
C ALA A 80 10.10 -24.31 10.50
N MET A 81 10.61 -24.02 11.70
CA MET A 81 10.91 -22.64 12.11
C MET A 81 12.05 -22.02 11.29
N ARG A 82 13.08 -22.79 10.96
CA ARG A 82 14.22 -22.33 10.16
C ARG A 82 13.81 -22.04 8.71
N GLU A 83 13.10 -22.97 8.09
CA GLU A 83 12.62 -22.82 6.70
C GLU A 83 11.61 -21.68 6.59
N ALA A 84 10.68 -21.56 7.55
CA ALA A 84 9.72 -20.47 7.59
C ALA A 84 10.40 -19.10 7.74
N ALA A 85 11.48 -18.99 8.52
CA ALA A 85 12.24 -17.75 8.63
C ALA A 85 12.93 -17.38 7.30
N THR A 86 13.56 -18.35 6.63
CA THR A 86 14.24 -18.13 5.35
C THR A 86 13.26 -17.78 4.23
N ASP A 87 12.17 -18.52 4.06
CA ASP A 87 11.15 -18.26 3.04
C ASP A 87 10.48 -16.90 3.24
N THR A 88 10.13 -16.57 4.49
CA THR A 88 9.53 -15.28 4.83
C THR A 88 10.50 -14.14 4.51
N ALA A 89 11.77 -14.26 4.88
CA ALA A 89 12.78 -13.24 4.57
C ALA A 89 12.97 -13.06 3.06
N ALA A 90 13.01 -14.15 2.29
CA ALA A 90 13.11 -14.10 0.83
C ALA A 90 11.90 -13.41 0.20
N ALA A 91 10.68 -13.76 0.63
CA ALA A 91 9.45 -13.14 0.16
C ALA A 91 9.41 -11.64 0.47
N LEU A 92 9.74 -11.25 1.70
CA LEU A 92 9.79 -9.84 2.11
C LEU A 92 10.84 -9.05 1.32
N GLY A 93 12.02 -9.63 1.07
CA GLY A 93 13.07 -9.02 0.27
C GLY A 93 12.61 -8.75 -1.16
N PHE A 94 11.99 -9.74 -1.80
CA PHE A 94 11.46 -9.60 -3.16
C PHE A 94 10.34 -8.56 -3.25
N ILE A 95 9.40 -8.57 -2.30
CA ILE A 95 8.30 -7.59 -2.24
C ILE A 95 8.84 -6.17 -1.98
N SER A 96 9.87 -6.04 -1.15
CA SER A 96 10.53 -4.74 -0.89
C SER A 96 11.19 -4.18 -2.14
N ALA A 97 11.83 -5.03 -2.95
CA ALA A 97 12.44 -4.62 -4.22
C ALA A 97 11.40 -4.10 -5.21
N ILE A 98 10.23 -4.75 -5.29
CA ILE A 98 9.11 -4.25 -6.12
C ILE A 98 8.57 -2.94 -5.55
N GLY A 99 8.39 -2.84 -4.23
CA GLY A 99 7.89 -1.63 -3.57
C GLY A 99 8.78 -0.40 -3.79
N ALA A 100 10.09 -0.60 -3.88
CA ALA A 100 11.04 0.48 -4.15
C ALA A 100 10.80 1.20 -5.50
N ILE A 101 10.21 0.51 -6.48
CA ILE A 101 9.82 1.11 -7.77
C ILE A 101 8.85 2.28 -7.57
N GLY A 102 7.99 2.20 -6.55
CA GLY A 102 7.07 3.28 -6.20
C GLY A 102 7.77 4.61 -5.86
N GLY A 103 8.96 4.54 -5.25
CA GLY A 103 9.76 5.72 -4.91
C GLY A 103 10.27 6.49 -6.13
N PHE A 104 10.47 5.81 -7.26
CA PHE A 104 10.80 6.45 -8.53
C PHE A 104 9.54 6.86 -9.32
N PHE A 105 8.51 6.01 -9.30
CA PHE A 105 7.28 6.22 -10.06
C PHE A 105 6.54 7.49 -9.61
N ILE A 106 6.46 7.75 -8.30
CA ILE A 106 5.68 8.88 -7.77
C ILE A 106 6.25 10.24 -8.23
N PRO A 107 7.54 10.57 -8.02
CA PRO A 107 8.10 11.84 -8.49
C PRO A 107 8.08 11.97 -10.01
N LYS A 108 8.33 10.87 -10.75
CA LYS A 108 8.27 10.89 -12.22
C LYS A 108 6.86 11.17 -12.74
N ALA A 109 5.83 10.55 -12.16
CA ALA A 109 4.45 10.78 -12.57
C ALA A 109 4.02 12.24 -12.31
N PHE A 110 4.38 12.81 -11.15
CA PHE A 110 4.16 14.23 -10.88
C PHE A 110 4.89 15.12 -11.87
N GLY A 111 6.17 14.84 -12.17
CA GLY A 111 6.95 15.59 -13.16
C GLY A 111 6.31 15.58 -14.55
N ILE A 112 5.94 14.39 -15.05
CA ILE A 112 5.27 14.24 -16.35
C ILE A 112 3.93 14.99 -16.37
N SER A 113 3.15 14.92 -15.30
CA SER A 113 1.86 15.63 -15.19
C SER A 113 2.06 17.15 -15.25
N LEU A 114 3.08 17.67 -14.55
CA LEU A 114 3.43 19.08 -14.57
C LEU A 114 3.95 19.53 -15.95
N ASP A 115 4.83 18.76 -16.58
CA ASP A 115 5.40 19.09 -17.88
C ASP A 115 4.34 19.12 -18.99
N LEU A 116 3.38 18.19 -18.97
CA LEU A 116 2.37 18.06 -20.01
C LEU A 116 1.13 18.96 -19.79
N THR A 117 0.73 19.18 -18.54
CA THR A 117 -0.55 19.82 -18.22
C THR A 117 -0.43 21.07 -17.36
N GLY A 118 0.76 21.39 -16.85
CA GLY A 118 0.97 22.46 -15.87
C GLY A 118 0.37 22.17 -14.49
N SER A 119 -0.18 20.97 -14.25
CA SER A 119 -0.90 20.61 -13.03
C SER A 119 -0.55 19.19 -12.55
N PRO A 120 -0.45 18.96 -11.22
CA PRO A 120 -0.26 17.62 -10.65
C PRO A 120 -1.53 16.75 -10.67
N ALA A 121 -2.68 17.31 -11.09
CA ALA A 121 -3.97 16.62 -11.06
C ALA A 121 -3.98 15.32 -11.88
N GLY A 122 -3.23 15.24 -12.98
CA GLY A 122 -3.10 14.03 -13.79
C GLY A 122 -2.48 12.87 -13.01
N ALA A 123 -1.34 13.12 -12.36
CA ALA A 123 -0.67 12.13 -11.50
C ALA A 123 -1.57 11.68 -10.34
N MET A 124 -2.27 12.63 -9.70
CA MET A 124 -3.18 12.33 -8.59
C MET A 124 -4.33 11.41 -9.01
N LYS A 125 -4.86 11.54 -10.23
CA LYS A 125 -5.91 10.62 -10.74
C LYS A 125 -5.39 9.20 -10.83
N VAL A 126 -4.17 9.02 -11.32
CA VAL A 126 -3.53 7.70 -11.41
C VAL A 126 -3.37 7.08 -10.02
N PHE A 127 -2.90 7.85 -9.03
CA PHE A 127 -2.76 7.36 -7.65
C PHE A 127 -4.11 7.03 -7.01
N LEU A 128 -5.15 7.84 -7.25
CA LEU A 128 -6.49 7.56 -6.74
C LEU A 128 -7.04 6.25 -7.30
N VAL A 129 -6.94 6.04 -8.62
CA VAL A 129 -7.36 4.79 -9.27
C VAL A 129 -6.57 3.60 -8.72
N PHE A 130 -5.26 3.77 -8.51
CA PHE A 130 -4.42 2.74 -7.90
C PHE A 130 -4.88 2.38 -6.48
N TYR A 131 -5.15 3.36 -5.61
CA TYR A 131 -5.63 3.07 -4.26
C TYR A 131 -7.01 2.41 -4.26
N ILE A 132 -7.92 2.81 -5.14
CA ILE A 132 -9.22 2.15 -5.31
C ILE A 132 -9.02 0.69 -5.74
N ALA A 133 -8.13 0.42 -6.70
CA ALA A 133 -7.81 -0.94 -7.12
C ALA A 133 -7.24 -1.77 -5.97
N CYS A 134 -6.36 -1.21 -5.14
CA CYS A 134 -5.85 -1.89 -3.94
C CYS A 134 -6.97 -2.25 -2.95
N VAL A 135 -7.91 -1.33 -2.69
CA VAL A 135 -9.07 -1.60 -1.83
C VAL A 135 -9.90 -2.76 -2.40
N VAL A 136 -10.19 -2.74 -3.70
CA VAL A 136 -10.96 -3.80 -4.37
C VAL A 136 -10.25 -5.15 -4.28
N ILE A 137 -8.93 -5.19 -4.49
CA ILE A 137 -8.15 -6.43 -4.39
C ILE A 137 -8.18 -7.00 -2.96
N ILE A 138 -7.91 -6.16 -1.96
CA ILE A 138 -7.94 -6.57 -0.54
C ILE A 138 -9.34 -7.09 -0.19
N TRP A 139 -10.38 -6.38 -0.61
CA TRP A 139 -11.76 -6.81 -0.39
C TRP A 139 -12.10 -8.13 -1.10
N ALA A 140 -11.66 -8.31 -2.35
CA ALA A 140 -11.89 -9.54 -3.09
C ALA A 140 -11.16 -10.76 -2.49
N VAL A 141 -9.93 -10.58 -1.98
CA VAL A 141 -9.12 -11.67 -1.41
C VAL A 141 -9.55 -12.00 0.02
N TYR A 142 -9.85 -11.00 0.84
CA TYR A 142 -10.13 -11.18 2.28
C TYR A 142 -11.61 -11.09 2.63
N GLY A 143 -12.35 -10.15 2.03
CA GLY A 143 -13.79 -9.99 2.26
C GLY A 143 -14.62 -11.16 1.74
N ARG A 144 -14.16 -11.88 0.71
CA ARG A 144 -14.84 -13.09 0.21
C ARG A 144 -14.53 -14.37 0.99
N LYS A 145 -13.43 -14.42 1.74
CA LYS A 145 -13.03 -15.61 2.53
C LYS A 145 -13.59 -15.61 3.96
N GLN A 146 -14.26 -14.54 4.37
CA GLN A 146 -14.94 -14.41 5.67
C GLN A 146 -16.45 -14.68 5.60
N LYS A 147 -16.99 -15.08 4.44
CA LYS A 147 -18.30 -15.71 4.31
C LYS A 147 -18.12 -17.19 4.02
#